data_AF-A0A382M3J3-F1
#
_entry.id   AF-A0A382M3J3-F1
#
_cell.length_a   1.000
_cell.length_b   1.000
_cell.length_c   1.000
_cell.angle_alpha   90.00
_cell.angle_beta   90.00
_cell.angle_gamma   90.00
#
_symmetry.space_group_name_H-M   'P 1'
#
loop_
_entity.id
_entity.type
_entity.pdbx_description
1 polymer ?
#
loop_
_entity_poly.entity_id
_entity_poly.type
_entity_poly.pdbx_seq_one_letter_code
_entity_poly.pdbx_strand_id
1 'polypeptide(L)'
;KRVFNKAMEEGFLTVAHAGEEGPPEYIWEALDLLKVKRIDHGVQCLRDEKLVQRLKDDQIPLTVCPLSNVKLCIFKKLKDHNLKKLLNKGLIAMVNSDDPAYFGGYLNTNLIECQMALNLTKEDIKRLAINSFRSSFLSEDEKKKWIDQINYLV
;
A
#
# COMPACT_ATOMS: atom_id res chain seq x y z
N LYS A 1 8.56 -9.13 17.84
CA LYS A 1 9.88 -8.53 18.16
C LYS A 1 11.07 -9.49 17.99
N ARG A 2 11.23 -10.56 18.79
CA ARG A 2 12.41 -11.47 18.72
C ARG A 2 12.74 -11.98 17.30
N VAL A 3 11.74 -12.49 16.58
CA VAL A 3 11.94 -13.04 15.21
C VAL A 3 12.32 -11.94 14.22
N PHE A 4 11.70 -10.76 14.30
CA PHE A 4 12.02 -9.62 13.44
C PHE A 4 13.43 -9.07 13.70
N ASN A 5 13.85 -9.01 14.96
CA ASN A 5 15.24 -8.64 15.30
C ASN A 5 16.22 -9.61 14.65
N LYS A 6 15.99 -10.92 14.78
CA LYS A 6 16.85 -11.93 14.16
C LYS A 6 16.85 -11.82 12.63
N ALA A 7 15.70 -11.56 12.01
CA ALA A 7 15.62 -11.34 10.56
C ALA A 7 16.48 -10.14 10.12
N MET A 8 16.43 -9.02 10.85
CA MET A 8 17.27 -7.85 10.55
C MET A 8 18.77 -8.13 10.78
N GLU A 9 19.13 -8.88 11.82
CA GLU A 9 20.52 -9.31 12.06
C GLU A 9 21.09 -10.15 10.90
N GLU A 10 20.24 -10.94 10.24
CA GLU A 10 20.59 -11.73 9.05
C GLU A 10 20.46 -10.93 7.74
N GLY A 11 20.16 -9.62 7.80
CA GLY A 11 20.06 -8.74 6.64
C GLY A 11 18.74 -8.83 5.86
N PHE A 12 17.71 -9.52 6.38
CA PHE A 12 16.40 -9.54 5.75
C PHE A 12 15.63 -8.24 5.96
N LEU A 13 14.85 -7.89 4.94
CA LEU A 13 13.88 -6.80 5.03
C LEU A 13 12.66 -7.25 5.83
N THR A 14 12.10 -6.33 6.61
CA THR A 14 10.91 -6.58 7.43
C THR A 14 9.69 -5.90 6.83
N VAL A 15 8.61 -6.66 6.73
CA VAL A 15 7.27 -6.20 6.35
C VAL A 15 6.26 -6.83 7.30
N ALA A 16 5.08 -6.22 7.45
CA ALA A 16 4.01 -6.78 8.26
C ALA A 16 2.65 -6.34 7.76
N HIS A 17 1.67 -7.24 7.85
CA HIS A 17 0.26 -6.87 7.80
C HIS A 17 -0.10 -6.06 9.03
N ALA A 18 -0.65 -4.86 8.81
CA ALA A 18 -1.14 -4.01 9.88
C ALA A 18 -2.18 -3.02 9.35
N GLY A 19 -3.16 -2.70 10.19
CA GLY A 19 -4.16 -1.68 9.86
C GLY A 19 -5.08 -2.03 8.69
N GLU A 20 -5.42 -3.31 8.53
CA GLU A 20 -6.51 -3.77 7.68
C GLU A 20 -7.83 -3.86 8.48
N GLU A 21 -7.98 -4.94 9.26
CA GLU A 21 -9.06 -5.12 10.25
C GLU A 21 -8.72 -4.43 11.58
N GLY A 22 -7.45 -4.52 11.98
CA GLY A 22 -6.93 -3.98 13.23
C GLY A 22 -6.78 -2.46 13.23
N PRO A 23 -6.69 -1.83 14.40
CA PRO A 23 -6.72 -0.38 14.53
C PRO A 23 -5.35 0.25 14.20
N PRO A 24 -5.24 1.59 14.07
CA PRO A 24 -4.00 2.29 13.71
C PRO A 24 -2.80 1.98 14.62
N GLU A 25 -3.03 1.62 15.88
CA GLU A 25 -2.00 1.28 16.85
C GLU A 25 -1.13 0.11 16.38
N TYR A 26 -1.70 -0.84 15.63
CA TYR A 26 -0.92 -1.96 15.09
C TYR A 26 0.04 -1.50 13.99
N ILE A 27 -0.28 -0.41 13.26
CA ILE A 27 0.65 0.21 12.31
C ILE A 27 1.80 0.85 13.08
N TRP A 28 1.52 1.58 14.17
CA TRP A 28 2.56 2.13 15.05
C TRP A 28 3.48 1.03 15.59
N GLU A 29 2.93 -0.07 16.10
CA GLU A 29 3.71 -1.20 16.59
C GLU A 29 4.57 -1.83 15.48
N ALA A 30 4.02 -2.00 14.28
CA ALA A 30 4.79 -2.50 13.14
C ALA A 30 5.97 -1.57 12.80
N LEU A 31 5.77 -0.26 12.79
CA LEU A 31 6.82 0.72 12.54
C LEU A 31 7.87 0.76 13.66
N ASP A 32 7.43 0.84 14.91
CA ASP A 32 8.31 1.14 16.04
C ASP A 32 8.95 -0.10 16.65
N LEU A 33 8.23 -1.23 16.70
CA LEU A 33 8.71 -2.47 17.31
C LEU A 33 9.29 -3.44 16.28
N LEU A 34 8.70 -3.51 15.08
CA LEU A 34 9.10 -4.45 14.03
C LEU A 34 10.00 -3.80 12.96
N LYS A 35 10.13 -2.47 12.98
CA LYS A 35 10.99 -1.67 12.09
C LYS A 35 10.72 -1.95 10.61
N VAL A 36 9.46 -2.19 10.27
CA VAL A 36 9.06 -2.56 8.90
C VAL A 36 9.39 -1.47 7.90
N LYS A 37 9.79 -1.91 6.70
CA LYS A 37 10.04 -1.02 5.55
C LYS A 37 8.79 -0.78 4.72
N ARG A 38 7.73 -1.55 4.96
CA ARG A 38 6.43 -1.48 4.29
C ARG A 38 5.36 -2.05 5.19
N ILE A 39 4.17 -1.44 5.13
CA ILE A 39 2.96 -1.96 5.77
C ILE A 39 2.12 -2.62 4.69
N ASP A 40 1.78 -3.88 4.91
CA ASP A 40 0.80 -4.55 4.05
C ASP A 40 -0.60 -4.13 4.52
N HIS A 41 -1.43 -3.64 3.59
CA HIS A 41 -2.70 -2.93 3.78
C HIS A 41 -2.60 -1.48 4.28
N GLY A 42 -2.67 -1.25 5.59
CA GLY A 42 -2.58 0.08 6.21
C GLY A 42 -3.79 1.02 6.00
N VAL A 43 -4.91 0.54 5.46
CA VAL A 43 -6.09 1.37 5.14
C VAL A 43 -6.73 2.03 6.36
N GLN A 44 -6.51 1.53 7.58
CA GLN A 44 -7.03 2.15 8.80
C GLN A 44 -6.23 3.37 9.26
N CYS A 45 -5.06 3.68 8.66
CA CYS A 45 -4.21 4.79 9.09
C CYS A 45 -4.93 6.15 9.11
N LEU A 46 -5.95 6.36 8.26
CA LEU A 46 -6.70 7.61 8.19
C LEU A 46 -7.51 7.95 9.45
N ARG A 47 -7.62 7.03 10.42
CA ARG A 47 -8.24 7.30 11.72
C ARG A 47 -7.32 8.05 12.68
N ASP A 48 -6.03 8.16 12.37
CA ASP A 48 -5.03 8.86 13.16
C ASP A 48 -4.21 9.81 12.26
N GLU A 49 -4.47 11.11 12.36
CA GLU A 49 -3.76 12.12 11.56
C GLU A 49 -2.26 12.21 11.88
N LYS A 50 -1.82 11.85 13.10
CA LYS A 50 -0.38 11.80 13.42
C LYS A 50 0.29 10.64 12.69
N LEU A 51 -0.39 9.50 12.61
CA LEU A 51 0.10 8.35 11.84
C LEU A 51 0.15 8.67 10.34
N VAL A 52 -0.87 9.32 9.80
CA VAL A 52 -0.86 9.80 8.40
C VAL A 52 0.37 10.67 8.15
N GLN A 53 0.62 11.65 9.03
CA GLN A 53 1.78 12.53 8.90
C GLN A 53 3.08 11.74 8.95
N ARG A 54 3.20 10.79 9.89
CA ARG A 54 4.38 9.92 10.01
C ARG A 54 4.62 9.09 8.76
N LEU A 55 3.59 8.42 8.23
CA LEU A 55 3.69 7.60 7.02
C LEU A 55 4.07 8.45 5.80
N LYS A 56 3.59 9.69 5.74
CA LYS A 56 3.95 10.64 4.69
C LYS A 56 5.41 11.07 4.80
N ASP A 57 5.86 11.50 5.97
CA ASP A 57 7.21 12.05 6.14
C ASP A 57 8.28 10.98 5.92
N ASP A 58 8.05 9.77 6.43
CA ASP A 58 8.95 8.63 6.28
C ASP A 58 8.79 7.93 4.91
N GLN A 59 7.81 8.35 4.09
CA GLN A 59 7.48 7.74 2.81
C GLN A 59 7.23 6.22 2.91
N ILE A 60 6.57 5.76 3.97
CA ILE A 60 6.28 4.34 4.21
C ILE A 60 5.27 3.82 3.17
N PRO A 61 5.59 2.77 2.41
CA PRO A 61 4.66 2.18 1.46
C PRO A 61 3.52 1.41 2.12
N LEU A 62 2.34 1.47 1.49
CA LEU A 62 1.12 0.74 1.85
C LEU A 62 0.69 -0.17 0.69
N THR A 63 0.60 -1.49 0.92
CA THR A 63 0.11 -2.45 -0.10
C THR A 63 -1.41 -2.59 0.00
N VAL A 64 -2.14 -1.67 -0.61
CA VAL A 64 -3.60 -1.65 -0.49
C VAL A 64 -4.19 -2.74 -1.40
N CYS A 65 -5.16 -3.49 -0.88
CA CYS A 65 -5.78 -4.63 -1.57
C CYS A 65 -7.30 -4.42 -1.72
N PRO A 66 -7.76 -3.58 -2.66
CA PRO A 66 -9.13 -3.05 -2.61
C PRO A 66 -10.25 -4.09 -2.70
N LEU A 67 -10.10 -5.11 -3.57
CA LEU A 67 -11.10 -6.19 -3.66
C LEU A 67 -11.08 -7.08 -2.40
N SER A 68 -9.90 -7.35 -1.84
CA SER A 68 -9.75 -8.04 -0.55
C SER A 68 -10.46 -7.26 0.57
N ASN A 69 -10.18 -5.96 0.69
CA ASN A 69 -10.77 -5.11 1.72
C ASN A 69 -12.31 -5.02 1.63
N VAL A 70 -12.89 -5.16 0.42
CA VAL A 70 -14.36 -5.28 0.27
C VAL A 70 -14.85 -6.67 0.70
N LYS A 71 -14.16 -7.74 0.29
CA LYS A 71 -14.52 -9.12 0.65
C LYS A 71 -14.42 -9.40 2.14
N LEU A 72 -13.46 -8.79 2.82
CA LEU A 72 -13.27 -8.84 4.27
C LEU A 72 -14.13 -7.82 5.03
N CYS A 73 -15.06 -7.16 4.34
CA CYS A 73 -16.01 -6.20 4.93
C CYS A 73 -15.37 -4.97 5.60
N ILE A 74 -14.11 -4.66 5.31
CA ILE A 74 -13.44 -3.42 5.75
C ILE A 74 -14.14 -2.21 5.14
N PHE A 75 -14.50 -2.33 3.86
CA PHE A 75 -15.38 -1.40 3.16
C PHE A 75 -16.58 -2.17 2.62
N LYS A 76 -17.78 -1.59 2.71
CA LYS A 76 -19.01 -2.24 2.22
C LYS A 76 -19.00 -2.41 0.69
N LYS A 77 -18.48 -1.40 -0.02
CA LYS A 77 -18.38 -1.37 -1.47
C LYS A 77 -17.10 -0.66 -1.87
N LEU A 78 -16.61 -0.95 -3.08
CA LEU A 78 -15.37 -0.36 -3.58
C LEU A 78 -15.42 1.18 -3.66
N LYS A 79 -16.60 1.76 -3.96
CA LYS A 79 -16.82 3.22 -3.97
C LYS A 79 -16.63 3.89 -2.61
N ASP A 80 -16.70 3.12 -1.52
CA ASP A 80 -16.51 3.62 -0.16
C ASP A 80 -15.02 3.55 0.26
N HIS A 81 -14.17 2.93 -0.56
CA HIS A 81 -12.76 2.72 -0.28
C HIS A 81 -12.00 4.05 -0.22
N ASN A 82 -11.07 4.16 0.74
CA ASN A 82 -10.29 5.36 0.97
C ASN A 82 -9.01 5.51 0.12
N LEU A 83 -8.79 4.69 -0.92
CA LEU A 83 -7.53 4.66 -1.68
C LEU A 83 -7.18 6.04 -2.27
N LYS A 84 -8.17 6.71 -2.88
CA LYS A 84 -7.99 8.08 -3.41
C LYS A 84 -7.61 9.08 -2.31
N LYS A 85 -8.13 8.92 -1.09
CA LYS A 85 -7.79 9.79 0.05
C LYS A 85 -6.34 9.57 0.51
N LEU A 86 -5.87 8.32 0.54
CA LEU A 86 -4.47 8.00 0.82
C LEU A 86 -3.55 8.71 -0.19
N LEU A 87 -3.90 8.61 -1.48
CA LEU A 87 -3.17 9.32 -2.53
C LEU A 87 -3.21 10.85 -2.33
N ASN A 88 -4.38 11.45 -2.12
CA ASN A 88 -4.49 12.89 -1.94
C ASN A 88 -3.71 13.42 -0.72
N LYS A 89 -3.54 12.62 0.32
CA LYS A 89 -2.70 12.96 1.50
C LYS A 89 -1.20 12.83 1.25
N GLY A 90 -0.78 12.36 0.06
CA GLY A 90 0.62 12.20 -0.31
C GLY A 90 1.24 10.89 0.19
N LEU A 91 0.44 9.93 0.62
CA LEU A 91 0.93 8.61 1.04
C LEU A 91 1.36 7.78 -0.17
N ILE A 92 2.32 6.88 0.07
CA ILE A 92 2.83 5.92 -0.91
C ILE A 92 1.94 4.66 -0.87
N ALA A 93 0.72 4.80 -1.39
CA ALA A 93 -0.17 3.66 -1.60
C ALA A 93 0.06 3.04 -2.99
N MET A 94 -0.02 1.72 -3.06
CA MET A 94 -0.09 0.95 -4.31
C MET A 94 -1.26 -0.04 -4.24
N VAL A 95 -1.69 -0.54 -5.40
CA VAL A 95 -2.76 -1.54 -5.51
C VAL A 95 -2.15 -2.93 -5.70
N ASN A 96 -2.64 -3.89 -4.93
CA ASN A 96 -2.24 -5.29 -4.95
C ASN A 96 -3.49 -6.19 -4.95
N SER A 97 -3.32 -7.45 -5.35
CA SER A 97 -4.44 -8.41 -5.46
C SER A 97 -4.70 -9.24 -4.21
N ASP A 98 -3.75 -9.27 -3.29
CA ASP A 98 -3.76 -10.19 -2.14
C ASP A 98 -3.86 -11.65 -2.62
N ASP A 99 -4.91 -12.38 -2.25
CA ASP A 99 -5.25 -13.70 -2.76
C ASP A 99 -6.29 -13.65 -3.91
N PRO A 100 -5.89 -13.40 -5.18
CA PRO A 100 -6.80 -13.12 -6.28
C PRO A 100 -7.83 -14.23 -6.56
N ALA A 101 -7.47 -15.49 -6.28
CA ALA A 101 -8.37 -16.64 -6.44
C ALA A 101 -9.56 -16.59 -5.48
N TYR A 102 -9.39 -16.03 -4.27
CA TYR A 102 -10.43 -15.89 -3.26
C TYR A 102 -11.18 -14.57 -3.39
N PHE A 103 -10.48 -13.49 -3.76
CA PHE A 103 -11.04 -12.14 -3.79
C PHE A 103 -11.59 -11.71 -5.16
N GLY A 104 -11.42 -12.55 -6.19
CA GLY A 104 -12.14 -12.43 -7.46
C GLY A 104 -11.50 -11.50 -8.49
N GLY A 105 -10.23 -11.14 -8.31
CA GLY A 105 -9.54 -10.27 -9.26
C GLY A 105 -8.03 -10.21 -9.05
N TYR A 106 -7.29 -10.32 -10.14
CA TYR A 106 -5.85 -10.03 -10.19
C TYR A 106 -5.61 -8.51 -10.20
N LEU A 107 -4.34 -8.09 -10.36
CA LEU A 107 -3.92 -6.70 -10.32
C LEU A 107 -4.73 -5.79 -11.27
N ASN A 108 -4.88 -6.17 -12.54
CA ASN A 108 -5.58 -5.34 -13.53
C ASN A 108 -7.05 -5.13 -13.16
N THR A 109 -7.72 -6.17 -12.67
CA THR A 109 -9.12 -6.07 -12.20
C THR A 109 -9.22 -5.08 -11.05
N ASN A 110 -8.33 -5.18 -10.04
CA ASN A 110 -8.30 -4.22 -8.93
C ASN A 110 -8.12 -2.79 -9.43
N LEU A 111 -7.17 -2.54 -10.35
CA LEU A 111 -6.92 -1.20 -10.91
C LEU A 111 -8.12 -0.65 -11.68
N ILE A 112 -8.70 -1.44 -12.59
CA ILE A 112 -9.84 -1.03 -13.43
C ILE A 112 -11.07 -0.73 -12.56
N GLU A 113 -11.40 -1.64 -11.65
CA GLU A 113 -12.57 -1.46 -10.78
C GLU A 113 -12.40 -0.29 -9.82
N CYS A 114 -11.19 -0.10 -9.25
CA CYS A 114 -10.90 1.07 -8.42
C CYS A 114 -11.00 2.37 -9.21
N GLN A 115 -10.50 2.37 -10.45
CA GLN A 115 -10.57 3.53 -11.31
C GLN A 115 -12.02 3.98 -11.51
N MET A 116 -12.89 3.04 -11.87
CA MET A 116 -14.31 3.28 -12.08
C MET A 116 -15.03 3.67 -10.78
N ALA A 117 -14.79 2.95 -9.69
CA ALA A 117 -15.52 3.13 -8.45
C ALA A 117 -15.14 4.42 -7.68
N LEU A 118 -13.88 4.84 -7.78
CA LEU A 118 -13.34 6.00 -7.05
C LEU A 118 -13.10 7.23 -7.94
N ASN A 119 -13.46 7.14 -9.23
CA ASN A 119 -13.15 8.15 -10.25
C ASN A 119 -11.66 8.52 -10.24
N LEU A 120 -10.78 7.51 -10.25
CA LEU A 120 -9.33 7.76 -10.33
C LEU A 120 -8.99 8.28 -11.73
N THR A 121 -8.20 9.35 -11.78
CA THR A 121 -7.69 9.89 -13.03
C THR A 121 -6.62 8.96 -13.61
N LYS A 122 -6.25 9.17 -14.88
CA LYS A 122 -5.08 8.48 -15.47
C LYS A 122 -3.81 8.75 -14.66
N GLU A 123 -3.67 9.96 -14.12
CA GLU A 123 -2.53 10.34 -13.28
C GLU A 123 -2.53 9.59 -11.94
N ASP A 124 -3.70 9.38 -11.33
CA ASP A 124 -3.82 8.56 -10.12
C ASP A 124 -3.37 7.11 -10.38
N ILE A 125 -3.78 6.53 -11.51
CA ILE A 125 -3.36 5.16 -11.91
C ILE A 125 -1.86 5.11 -12.20
N LYS A 126 -1.32 6.10 -12.92
CA LYS A 126 0.12 6.23 -13.18
C LYS A 126 0.90 6.32 -11.88
N ARG A 127 0.42 7.12 -10.92
CA ARG A 127 1.02 7.26 -9.60
C ARG A 127 0.97 5.96 -8.80
N LEU A 128 -0.11 5.19 -8.84
CA LEU A 128 -0.18 3.87 -8.20
C LEU A 128 0.87 2.91 -8.77
N ALA A 129 1.07 2.93 -10.09
CA ALA A 129 2.10 2.12 -10.75
C ALA A 129 3.53 2.60 -10.41
N ILE A 130 3.79 3.91 -10.37
CA ILE A 130 5.10 4.45 -9.95
C ILE A 130 5.38 4.08 -8.50
N ASN A 131 4.37 4.20 -7.62
CA ASN A 131 4.49 3.82 -6.22
C ASN A 131 4.86 2.34 -6.06
N SER A 132 4.38 1.43 -6.92
CA SER A 132 4.73 0.01 -6.81
C SER A 132 6.21 -0.25 -7.05
N PHE A 133 6.82 0.42 -8.03
CA PHE A 133 8.26 0.32 -8.26
C PHE A 133 9.07 1.03 -7.17
N ARG A 134 8.66 2.23 -6.73
CA ARG A 134 9.31 2.93 -5.61
C ARG A 134 9.37 2.07 -4.34
N SER A 135 8.29 1.33 -4.10
CA SER A 135 8.08 0.49 -2.91
C SER A 135 8.61 -0.94 -3.06
N SER A 136 9.17 -1.27 -4.22
CA SER A 136 9.79 -2.56 -4.47
C SER A 136 11.15 -2.67 -3.76
N PHE A 137 11.66 -3.88 -3.64
CA PHE A 137 12.99 -4.16 -3.11
C PHE A 137 14.03 -4.36 -4.22
N LEU A 138 13.74 -3.83 -5.43
CA LEU A 138 14.70 -3.76 -6.53
C LEU A 138 15.82 -2.77 -6.20
N SER A 139 16.90 -2.84 -6.97
CA SER A 139 17.94 -1.81 -6.96
C SER A 139 17.39 -0.46 -7.42
N GLU A 140 18.00 0.65 -7.00
CA GLU A 140 17.55 2.00 -7.39
C GLU A 140 17.62 2.22 -8.90
N ASP A 141 18.61 1.61 -9.59
CA ASP A 141 18.72 1.66 -11.05
C ASP A 141 17.55 0.96 -11.75
N GLU A 142 17.14 -0.21 -11.25
CA GLU A 142 15.97 -0.92 -11.77
C GLU A 142 14.67 -0.17 -11.48
N LYS A 143 14.51 0.39 -10.28
CA LYS A 143 13.36 1.25 -9.95
C LYS A 143 13.29 2.42 -10.92
N LYS A 144 14.40 3.14 -11.12
CA LYS A 144 14.48 4.27 -12.03
C LYS A 144 14.10 3.87 -13.46
N LYS A 145 14.66 2.76 -13.96
CA LYS A 145 14.35 2.23 -15.30
C LYS A 145 12.85 2.04 -15.49
N TRP A 146 12.16 1.36 -14.57
CA TRP A 146 10.73 1.07 -14.71
C TRP A 146 9.85 2.31 -14.49
N ILE A 147 10.23 3.18 -13.55
CA ILE A 147 9.55 4.46 -13.33
C ILE A 147 9.66 5.36 -14.57
N ASP A 148 10.83 5.42 -15.22
CA ASP A 148 11.03 6.18 -16.45
C ASP A 148 10.18 5.65 -17.60
N GLN A 149 10.03 4.31 -17.71
CA GLN A 149 9.11 3.71 -18.68
C GLN A 149 7.66 4.13 -18.43
N ILE A 150 7.20 4.11 -17.17
CA ILE A 150 5.85 4.59 -16.83
C ILE A 150 5.71 6.09 -17.11
N ASN A 151 6.74 6.88 -16.82
CA ASN A 151 6.73 8.31 -17.09
C ASN A 151 6.58 8.61 -18.58
N TYR A 152 7.18 7.80 -19.44
CA TYR A 152 7.04 7.87 -20.90
C TYR A 152 5.66 7.47 -21.41
N LEU A 153 4.89 6.70 -20.62
CA LEU A 153 3.48 6.46 -20.91
C LEU A 153 2.70 7.75 -20.62
N VAL A 154 2.52 8.55 -21.67
CA VAL A 154 1.57 9.67 -21.82
C VAL A 154 1.01 9.60 -23.24
#